data_AF-A0AAU8MQ86-F1
#
_entry.id   AF-A0AAU8MQ86-F1
#
_cell.length_a   1.000
_cell.length_b   1.000
_cell.length_c   1.000
_cell.angle_alpha   90.00
_cell.angle_beta   90.00
_cell.angle_gamma   90.00
#
_symmetry.space_group_name_H-M   'P 1'
#
loop_
_entity.id
_entity.type
_entity.pdbx_description
1 polymer ?
#
loop_
_entity_poly.entity_id
_entity_poly.type
_entity_poly.pdbx_seq_one_letter_code
_entity_poly.pdbx_strand_id
1 'polypeptide(L)' 'MSSIESEMIEAFISGLKDGGCSKTVTISKVAEKFEVDLGRAKLLVHESLAWRKQKMEHDRFVDTIVEAIEDERKGRRS' A
#
# COMPACT_ATOMS: atom_id res chain seq x y z
N MET A 1 5.48 15.21 15.26
CA MET A 1 4.13 14.85 14.78
C MET A 1 3.29 14.54 15.99
N SER A 2 2.17 15.23 16.17
CA SER A 2 1.21 14.91 17.24
C SER A 2 0.39 13.66 16.86
N SER A 3 -0.19 12.95 17.82
CA SER A 3 -1.05 11.79 17.52
C SER A 3 -2.22 12.15 16.61
N ILE A 4 -2.78 13.35 16.79
CA ILE A 4 -3.90 13.89 15.99
C ILE A 4 -3.50 14.07 14.53
N GLU A 5 -2.30 14.59 14.27
CA GLU A 5 -1.78 14.79 12.92
C GLU A 5 -1.61 13.44 12.18
N SER A 6 -1.14 12.42 12.89
CA SER A 6 -1.00 11.07 12.33
C SER A 6 -2.37 10.44 11.98
N GLU A 7 -3.38 10.63 12.83
CA GLU A 7 -4.75 10.12 12.58
C GLU A 7 -5.39 10.82 11.37
N MET A 8 -5.21 12.14 11.24
CA MET A 8 -5.71 12.90 10.09
C MET A 8 -5.08 12.45 8.76
N ILE A 9 -3.76 12.21 8.76
CA ILE A 9 -3.05 11.73 7.58
C ILE A 9 -3.55 10.33 7.20
N GLU A 10 -3.70 9.42 8.15
CA GLU A 10 -4.20 8.06 7.87
C GLU A 10 -5.64 8.09 7.32
N ALA A 11 -6.53 8.88 7.92
CA ALA A 11 -7.91 9.01 7.46
C ALA A 11 -7.98 9.55 6.01
N PHE A 12 -7.17 10.55 5.69
CA PHE A 12 -7.09 11.09 4.34
C PHE A 12 -6.58 10.06 3.33
N ILE A 13 -5.52 9.33 3.66
CA ILE A 13 -4.95 8.30 2.79
C ILE A 13 -5.93 7.13 2.60
N SER A 14 -6.63 6.71 3.66
CA SER A 14 -7.66 5.67 3.57
C SER A 14 -8.80 6.09 2.65
N GLY A 15 -9.32 7.32 2.80
CA GLY A 15 -10.39 7.82 1.94
C GLY A 15 -10.01 7.86 0.46
N LEU A 16 -8.76 8.24 0.14
CA LEU A 16 -8.26 8.20 -1.23
C LEU A 16 -8.18 6.76 -1.77
N LYS A 17 -7.69 5.83 -0.96
CA LYS A 17 -7.59 4.42 -1.34
C LYS A 17 -8.99 3.81 -1.57
N ASP A 18 -9.93 4.07 -0.66
CA ASP A 18 -11.30 3.57 -0.74
C ASP A 18 -12.06 4.18 -1.94
N GLY A 19 -11.70 5.41 -2.33
CA GLY A 19 -12.13 6.03 -3.58
C GLY A 19 -11.44 5.51 -4.85
N GLY A 20 -10.58 4.48 -4.74
CA GLY A 20 -9.89 3.85 -5.87
C GLY A 20 -8.70 4.63 -6.42
N CYS A 21 -8.17 5.61 -5.69
CA CYS A 21 -6.99 6.35 -6.14
C CYS A 21 -5.77 5.42 -6.21
N SER A 22 -5.01 5.53 -7.31
CA SER A 22 -3.72 4.86 -7.43
C SER A 22 -2.72 5.44 -6.42
N LYS A 23 -1.72 4.63 -6.05
CA LYS A 23 -0.70 5.06 -5.08
C LYS A 23 0.01 6.36 -5.48
N THR A 24 0.29 6.53 -6.78
CA THR A 24 0.93 7.74 -7.32
C THR A 24 0.05 8.99 -7.16
N VAL A 25 -1.26 8.85 -7.42
CA VAL A 25 -2.23 9.93 -7.22
C VAL A 25 -2.35 10.25 -5.73
N THR A 26 -2.39 9.22 -4.88
CA THR A 26 -2.42 9.40 -3.42
C THR A 26 -1.21 10.17 -2.91
N ILE A 27 0.01 9.84 -3.36
CA ILE A 27 1.23 10.58 -2.99
C ILE A 27 1.12 12.06 -3.38
N SER A 28 0.66 12.33 -4.61
CA SER A 28 0.50 13.71 -5.10
C SER A 28 -0.53 14.49 -4.26
N LYS A 29 -1.65 13.84 -3.90
CA LYS A 29 -2.70 14.44 -3.09
C LYS A 29 -2.29 14.65 -1.62
N VAL A 30 -1.47 13.77 -1.06
CA VAL A 30 -0.89 13.95 0.28
C VAL A 30 0.10 15.12 0.29
N ALA A 31 0.95 15.24 -0.72
CA ALA A 31 1.86 16.38 -0.86
C ALA A 31 1.09 17.71 -0.92
N GLU A 32 0.03 17.78 -1.72
CA GLU A 32 -0.85 18.95 -1.84
C GLU A 32 -1.58 19.26 -0.52
N LYS A 33 -2.17 18.25 0.12
CA LYS A 33 -3.04 18.44 1.29
C LYS A 33 -2.28 18.87 2.55
N PHE A 34 -1.07 18.36 2.73
CA PHE A 34 -0.26 18.58 3.93
C PHE A 34 0.94 19.50 3.68
N GLU A 35 1.03 20.09 2.49
CA GLU A 35 2.08 21.04 2.09
C GLU A 35 3.51 20.49 2.33
N VAL A 36 3.71 19.21 1.97
CA VAL A 36 5.00 18.52 2.10
C VAL A 36 5.57 18.16 0.73
N ASP A 37 6.88 17.95 0.66
CA ASP A 37 7.50 17.47 -0.57
C ASP A 37 7.08 16.03 -0.93
N LEU A 38 7.28 15.64 -2.19
CA LEU A 38 6.90 14.34 -2.72
C LEU A 38 7.62 13.17 -2.01
N GLY A 39 8.85 13.38 -1.53
CA GLY A 39 9.60 12.38 -0.78
C GLY A 39 8.95 12.09 0.57
N ARG A 40 8.57 13.14 1.29
CA ARG A 40 7.85 13.03 2.57
C ARG A 40 6.46 12.44 2.37
N ALA A 41 5.72 12.89 1.36
CA ALA A 41 4.41 12.31 1.03
C ALA A 41 4.49 10.82 0.68
N LYS A 42 5.52 10.41 -0.06
CA LYS A 42 5.78 9.00 -0.37
C LYS A 42 6.00 8.16 0.88
N LEU A 43 6.77 8.67 1.85
CA LEU A 43 6.98 7.98 3.12
C LEU A 43 5.66 7.82 3.88
N LEU A 44 4.86 8.88 4.02
CA LEU A 44 3.57 8.83 4.70
C LEU A 44 2.61 7.81 4.07
N VAL A 45 2.52 7.78 2.74
CA VAL A 45 1.69 6.78 2.02
C VAL A 45 2.23 5.35 2.19
N HIS A 46 3.54 5.16 2.29
CA HIS A 46 4.14 3.84 2.52
C HIS A 46 3.96 3.35 3.97
N GLU A 47 3.94 4.27 4.93
CA GLU A 47 3.79 3.97 6.34
C GLU A 47 2.33 3.77 6.75
N SER A 48 1.40 4.28 5.93
CA SER A 48 -0.03 4.14 6.13
C SER A 48 -0.48 2.68 6.25
N LEU A 49 -1.40 2.43 7.19
CA LEU A 49 -1.99 1.10 7.41
C LEU A 49 -2.80 0.65 6.19
N ALA A 50 -3.55 1.57 5.58
CA ALA A 50 -4.36 1.30 4.39
C ALA A 50 -3.54 0.67 3.25
N TRP A 51 -2.35 1.19 2.97
CA TRP A 51 -1.46 0.68 1.91
C TRP A 51 -0.57 -0.47 2.35
N ARG A 52 -0.17 -0.54 3.63
CA ARG A 52 0.56 -1.70 4.17
C ARG A 52 -0.28 -2.99 4.09
N LYS A 53 -1.58 -2.92 4.40
CA LYS A 53 -2.50 -4.08 4.27
C LYS A 53 -2.57 -4.60 2.83
N GLN A 54 -2.74 -3.70 1.86
CA GLN A 54 -2.81 -4.08 0.45
C GLN A 54 -1.50 -4.71 -0.03
N LYS A 55 -0.35 -4.21 0.43
CA LYS A 55 0.94 -4.84 0.11
C LYS A 55 1.01 -6.26 0.66
N MET A 56 0.63 -6.48 1.92
CA MET A 56 0.64 -7.82 2.51
C MET A 56 -0.31 -8.79 1.79
N GLU A 57 -1.49 -8.34 1.39
CA GLU A 57 -2.44 -9.15 0.62
C GLU A 57 -1.88 -9.52 -0.76
N HIS A 58 -1.24 -8.56 -1.44
CA HIS A 58 -0.58 -8.80 -2.71
C HIS A 58 0.61 -9.77 -2.58
N ASP A 59 1.46 -9.58 -1.57
CA ASP A 59 2.62 -10.45 -1.34
C ASP A 59 2.17 -11.89 -1.07
N ARG A 60 1.13 -12.09 -0.23
CA ARG A 60 0.53 -13.41 0.00
C ARG A 60 -0.05 -14.06 -1.25
N PHE A 61 -0.71 -13.25 -2.10
CA PHE A 61 -1.24 -13.73 -3.37
C PHE A 61 -0.11 -14.20 -4.30
N VAL A 62 0.99 -13.45 -4.36
CA VAL A 62 2.18 -13.85 -5.12
C VAL A 62 2.77 -15.15 -4.57
N ASP A 63 2.93 -15.26 -3.25
CA ASP A 63 3.45 -16.48 -2.61
C ASP A 63 2.59 -17.70 -2.95
N THR A 64 1.26 -17.55 -2.90
CA THR A 64 0.31 -18.62 -3.26
C THR A 64 0.46 -19.08 -4.71
N ILE A 65 0.66 -18.14 -5.65
CA ILE A 65 0.89 -18.46 -7.06
C ILE A 65 2.21 -19.22 -7.23
N VAL A 66 3.28 -18.76 -6.54
CA VAL A 66 4.59 -19.40 -6.62
C VAL A 66 4.51 -20.84 -6.11
N GLU A 67 3.87 -21.07 -4.95
CA GLU A 67 3.67 -22.41 -4.39
C GLU A 67 2.90 -23.32 -5.35
N ALA A 68 1.79 -22.84 -5.92
CA ALA A 68 1.00 -23.62 -6.88
C ALA A 68 1.80 -24.03 -8.12
N ILE A 69 2.64 -23.13 -8.65
CA ILE A 69 3.52 -23.41 -9.80
C ILE A 69 4.59 -24.44 -9.45
N GLU A 70 5.17 -24.35 -8.25
CA GLU A 70 6.18 -25.31 -7.79
C GLU A 70 5.62 -26.71 -7.58
N ASP A 71 4.40 -26.82 -7.03
CA ASP A 71 3.73 -28.10 -6.82
C ASP A 71 3.34 -28.77 -8.14
N GLU A 72 2.82 -28.02 -9.12
CA GLU A 72 2.59 -28.56 -10.47
C GLU A 72 3.89 -29.09 -11.11
N ARG A 73 5.01 -28.38 -10.93
CA ARG A 73 6.31 -28.80 -11.47
C ARG A 73 6.84 -30.06 -10.80
N LYS A 74 6.60 -30.25 -9.50
CA LYS A 74 6.96 -31.49 -8.78
C LYS A 74 6.07 -32.65 -9.20
N GLY A 75 4.76 -32.43 -9.37
CA GLY A 75 3.81 -33.45 -9.83
C GLY A 75 4.07 -33.98 -11.24
N ARG A 76 4.62 -33.17 -12.15
CA ARG A 76 4.98 -33.59 -13.52
C ARG A 76 6.33 -34.33 -13.63
N ARG A 77 7.08 -34.46 -12.52
CA ARG A 77 8.38 -35.17 -12.48
C ARG A 77 8.28 -36.58 -11.89
N SER A 78 7.08 -37.03 -11.50
CA SER A 78 6.77 -38.37 -10.99
C SER A 78 6.11 -39.24 -12.05
#